data_AF-A0A552LE01-F1
#
_entry.id   AF-A0A552LE01-F1
#
_cell.length_a   1.000
_cell.length_b   1.000
_cell.length_c   1.000
_cell.angle_alpha   90.00
_cell.angle_beta   90.00
_cell.angle_gamma   90.00
#
_symmetry.space_group_name_H-M   'P 1'
#
loop_
_entity.id
_entity.type
_entity.pdbx_description
1 polymer ?
#
loop_
_entity_poly.entity_id
_entity_poly.type
_entity_poly.pdbx_seq_one_letter_code
_entity_poly.pdbx_strand_id
1 'polypeptide(L)'
;MLSKNVRFPNINYSYWSEKNNYFADIPLIGTIKIGLEHARKGGLVDTALKNANIKTNKNLVDLIESKIKTYPQIEKFEDDELMLIFDLIQAWGGKTGRNIYVKPKGSPTRTSYAKLAATYRNAMSCCTAGDFQSALVKITSIPNIGESFATKHIFFWSEFGPRRKALPIYDTRIKTLLFFKATSASDYNSYVEVLNRKANELSMTSALVERALFAFSQNYFPNGKLFLKISISDEMDIEEARLIERLSRVT
;
A
#
# COMPACT_ATOMS: atom_id res chain seq x y z
N MET A 1 22.68 -7.19 -8.01
CA MET A 1 22.67 -8.66 -7.76
C MET A 1 21.32 -9.01 -7.17
N LEU A 2 20.47 -9.75 -7.89
CA LEU A 2 19.24 -10.31 -7.33
C LEU A 2 19.61 -11.20 -6.14
N SER A 3 18.98 -10.97 -4.98
CA SER A 3 19.32 -11.76 -3.78
C SER A 3 19.03 -13.23 -4.06
N LYS A 4 20.04 -14.09 -3.87
CA LYS A 4 19.95 -15.54 -4.09
C LYS A 4 18.91 -16.26 -3.20
N ASN A 5 18.15 -15.52 -2.38
CA ASN A 5 17.33 -16.05 -1.29
C ASN A 5 15.87 -15.58 -1.33
N VAL A 6 15.32 -15.21 -2.50
CA VAL A 6 13.87 -14.96 -2.60
C VAL A 6 13.13 -16.28 -2.64
N ARG A 7 12.19 -16.48 -1.72
CA ARG A 7 11.26 -17.62 -1.75
C ARG A 7 9.83 -17.13 -1.83
N PHE A 8 9.17 -17.42 -2.94
CA PHE A 8 7.73 -17.29 -3.04
C PHE A 8 7.04 -18.46 -2.35
N PRO A 9 5.99 -18.21 -1.54
CA PRO A 9 5.24 -19.28 -0.94
C PRO A 9 4.41 -20.01 -2.01
N ASN A 10 4.28 -21.32 -1.87
CA ASN A 10 3.43 -22.14 -2.74
C ASN A 10 1.98 -22.10 -2.23
N ILE A 11 1.23 -21.08 -2.68
CA ILE A 11 -0.13 -20.77 -2.20
C ILE A 11 -1.09 -20.63 -3.37
N ASN A 12 -2.38 -20.66 -3.09
CA ASN A 12 -3.40 -20.31 -4.07
C ASN A 12 -3.48 -18.78 -4.25
N TYR A 13 -2.70 -18.23 -5.18
CA TYR A 13 -2.59 -16.78 -5.39
C TYR A 13 -3.94 -16.13 -5.76
N SER A 14 -4.74 -16.77 -6.61
CA SER A 14 -6.06 -16.25 -6.98
C SER A 14 -6.97 -16.14 -5.76
N TYR A 15 -7.08 -17.23 -4.97
CA TYR A 15 -7.85 -17.25 -3.73
C TYR A 15 -7.41 -16.13 -2.76
N TRP A 16 -6.12 -16.07 -2.46
CA TRP A 16 -5.61 -15.11 -1.48
C TRP A 16 -5.74 -13.66 -1.95
N SER A 17 -5.64 -13.40 -3.26
CA SER A 17 -5.81 -12.05 -3.79
C SER A 17 -7.21 -11.47 -3.49
N GLU A 18 -8.23 -12.33 -3.48
CA GLU A 18 -9.62 -11.97 -3.16
C GLU A 18 -9.88 -11.82 -1.65
N LYS A 19 -9.03 -12.43 -0.80
CA LYS A 19 -9.13 -12.34 0.67
C LYS A 19 -8.50 -11.08 1.27
N ASN A 20 -8.00 -10.16 0.45
CA ASN A 20 -7.41 -8.93 0.94
C ASN A 20 -8.48 -7.94 1.43
N ASN A 21 -8.66 -7.88 2.75
CA ASN A 21 -9.66 -7.05 3.40
C ASN A 21 -9.61 -5.55 3.02
N TYR A 22 -8.45 -5.01 2.63
CA TYR A 22 -8.32 -3.61 2.24
C TYR A 22 -9.02 -3.26 0.92
N PHE A 23 -9.34 -4.26 0.11
CA PHE A 23 -10.06 -4.10 -1.17
C PHE A 23 -11.45 -4.74 -1.15
N ALA A 24 -11.78 -5.50 -0.10
CA ALA A 24 -13.01 -6.25 0.00
C ALA A 24 -14.24 -5.38 0.26
N ASP A 25 -15.39 -5.83 -0.23
CA ASP A 25 -16.69 -5.20 0.03
C ASP A 25 -17.27 -5.61 1.40
N ILE A 26 -16.51 -5.28 2.45
CA ILE A 26 -16.86 -5.53 3.84
C ILE A 26 -16.82 -4.21 4.61
N PRO A 27 -17.52 -4.11 5.76
CA PRO A 27 -17.48 -2.90 6.58
C PRO A 27 -16.06 -2.44 6.87
N LEU A 28 -15.88 -1.11 6.97
CA LEU A 28 -14.56 -0.52 7.25
C LEU A 28 -13.85 -1.23 8.40
N ILE A 29 -12.67 -1.78 8.13
CA ILE A 29 -11.88 -2.48 9.15
C ILE A 29 -11.28 -1.48 10.15
N GLY A 30 -11.05 -1.92 11.38
CA GLY A 30 -10.62 -1.03 12.48
C GLY A 30 -9.37 -0.19 12.16
N THR A 31 -8.41 -0.74 11.41
CA THR A 31 -7.20 0.01 11.02
C THR A 31 -7.49 1.15 10.05
N ILE A 32 -8.42 0.98 9.10
CA ILE A 32 -8.85 2.02 8.16
C ILE A 32 -9.72 3.06 8.88
N LYS A 33 -10.60 2.64 9.80
CA LYS A 33 -11.38 3.56 10.64
C LYS A 33 -10.48 4.55 11.41
N ILE A 34 -9.43 4.04 12.06
CA ILE A 34 -8.44 4.88 12.75
C ILE A 34 -7.63 5.73 11.74
N GLY A 35 -7.31 5.18 10.56
CA GLY A 35 -6.67 5.93 9.48
C GLY A 35 -7.51 7.14 9.06
N LEU A 36 -8.82 6.97 8.90
CA LEU A 36 -9.76 8.05 8.58
C LEU A 36 -9.81 9.11 9.69
N GLU A 37 -9.81 8.70 10.96
CA GLU A 37 -9.72 9.65 12.10
C GLU A 37 -8.44 10.50 12.06
N HIS A 38 -7.31 9.94 11.61
CA HIS A 38 -6.09 10.71 11.41
C HIS A 38 -6.21 11.65 10.20
N ALA A 39 -6.70 11.15 9.07
CA ALA A 39 -6.86 11.93 7.85
C ALA A 39 -7.84 13.11 7.99
N ARG A 40 -8.83 13.02 8.88
CA ARG A 40 -9.71 14.14 9.27
C ARG A 40 -8.95 15.38 9.73
N LYS A 41 -7.76 15.22 10.29
CA LYS A 41 -6.89 16.34 10.70
C LYS A 41 -6.34 17.14 9.51
N GLY A 42 -6.41 16.58 8.29
CA GLY A 42 -6.14 17.30 7.05
C GLY A 42 -7.28 18.22 6.60
N GLY A 43 -8.48 18.09 7.18
CA GLY A 43 -9.62 19.00 6.99
C GLY A 43 -10.50 18.74 5.76
N LEU A 44 -10.11 17.86 4.84
CA LEU A 44 -10.80 17.70 3.54
C LEU A 44 -11.68 16.45 3.42
N VAL A 45 -11.46 15.43 4.25
CA VAL A 45 -12.08 14.11 4.03
C VAL A 45 -13.56 14.03 4.42
N ASP A 46 -14.03 14.76 5.43
CA ASP A 46 -15.37 14.53 5.99
C ASP A 46 -16.50 14.77 4.98
N THR A 47 -16.43 15.87 4.22
CA THR A 47 -17.40 16.17 3.16
C THR A 47 -17.41 15.10 2.08
N ALA A 48 -16.22 14.64 1.66
CA ALA A 48 -16.09 13.61 0.64
C ALA A 48 -16.67 12.26 1.10
N LEU A 49 -16.37 11.85 2.35
CA LEU A 49 -16.87 10.60 2.92
C LEU A 49 -18.40 10.61 3.10
N LYS A 50 -18.95 11.74 3.53
CA LYS A 50 -20.41 11.91 3.69
C LYS A 50 -21.11 11.83 2.34
N ASN A 51 -20.63 12.57 1.34
CA ASN A 51 -21.25 12.60 0.01
C ASN A 51 -21.19 11.24 -0.71
N ALA A 52 -20.10 10.49 -0.51
CA ALA A 52 -19.94 9.17 -1.10
C ALA A 52 -20.55 8.02 -0.26
N ASN A 53 -21.14 8.31 0.91
CA ASN A 53 -21.77 7.33 1.80
C ASN A 53 -20.85 6.12 2.10
N ILE A 54 -19.60 6.38 2.48
CA ILE A 54 -18.57 5.34 2.65
C ILE A 54 -18.90 4.40 3.81
N LYS A 55 -19.16 3.12 3.50
CA LYS A 55 -19.47 2.06 4.49
C LYS A 55 -18.48 0.91 4.47
N THR A 56 -17.93 0.59 3.30
CA THR A 56 -17.02 -0.56 3.10
C THR A 56 -15.62 -0.13 2.70
N ASN A 57 -14.63 -1.03 2.84
CA ASN A 57 -13.27 -0.77 2.36
C ASN A 57 -13.27 -0.56 0.84
N LYS A 58 -14.08 -1.36 0.12
CA LYS A 58 -14.32 -1.17 -1.31
C LYS A 58 -14.86 0.23 -1.64
N ASN A 59 -15.87 0.76 -0.91
CA ASN A 59 -16.35 2.12 -1.19
C ASN A 59 -15.23 3.18 -1.08
N LEU A 60 -14.31 3.02 -0.13
CA LEU A 60 -13.17 3.93 0.01
C LEU A 60 -12.20 3.81 -1.18
N VAL A 61 -11.91 2.59 -1.64
CA VAL A 61 -11.11 2.35 -2.85
C VAL A 61 -11.78 2.97 -4.08
N ASP A 62 -13.08 2.75 -4.26
CA ASP A 62 -13.86 3.30 -5.37
C ASP A 62 -13.90 4.84 -5.33
N LEU A 63 -13.94 5.45 -4.13
CA LEU A 63 -13.81 6.90 -3.97
C LEU A 63 -12.41 7.39 -4.38
N ILE A 64 -11.34 6.72 -3.97
CA ILE A 64 -9.97 7.08 -4.39
C ILE A 64 -9.84 6.97 -5.92
N GLU A 65 -10.35 5.88 -6.50
CA GLU A 65 -10.37 5.64 -7.93
C GLU A 65 -11.11 6.76 -8.67
N SER A 66 -12.35 7.07 -8.27
CA SER A 66 -13.15 8.11 -8.91
C SER A 66 -12.47 9.47 -8.84
N LYS A 67 -11.83 9.80 -7.71
CA LYS A 67 -11.08 11.05 -7.56
C LYS A 67 -9.86 11.10 -8.48
N ILE A 68 -9.05 10.04 -8.55
CA ILE A 68 -7.89 9.98 -9.46
C ILE A 68 -8.33 10.05 -10.93
N LYS A 69 -9.48 9.48 -11.28
CA LYS A 69 -10.00 9.46 -12.65
C LYS A 69 -10.71 10.76 -13.07
N THR A 70 -10.89 11.73 -12.17
CA THR A 70 -11.55 13.01 -12.47
C THR A 70 -10.90 13.72 -13.67
N TYR A 71 -9.57 13.72 -13.74
CA TYR A 71 -8.82 14.34 -14.83
C TYR A 71 -7.76 13.39 -15.42
N PRO A 72 -7.55 13.46 -16.75
CA PRO A 72 -6.52 12.65 -17.41
C PRO A 72 -5.09 13.15 -17.14
N GLN A 73 -4.90 14.43 -16.81
CA GLN A 73 -3.60 15.00 -16.48
C GLN A 73 -3.58 15.53 -15.05
N ILE A 74 -2.48 15.30 -14.35
CA ILE A 74 -2.35 15.68 -12.94
C ILE A 74 -2.29 17.20 -12.75
N GLU A 75 -1.83 17.93 -13.75
CA GLU A 75 -1.76 19.39 -13.78
C GLU A 75 -3.13 20.06 -13.71
N LYS A 76 -4.21 19.31 -13.98
CA LYS A 76 -5.60 19.81 -13.92
C LYS A 76 -6.23 19.75 -12.54
N PHE A 77 -5.65 18.99 -11.62
CA PHE A 77 -6.18 18.93 -10.26
C PHE A 77 -5.85 20.22 -9.52
N GLU A 78 -6.80 20.76 -8.77
CA GLU A 78 -6.53 21.77 -7.77
C GLU A 78 -5.77 21.16 -6.58
N ASP A 79 -5.06 21.99 -5.83
CA ASP A 79 -4.26 21.51 -4.69
C ASP A 79 -5.13 20.78 -3.66
N ASP A 80 -6.31 21.32 -3.32
CA ASP A 80 -7.24 20.68 -2.39
C ASP A 80 -7.74 19.30 -2.90
N GLU A 81 -7.89 19.12 -4.21
CA GLU A 81 -8.29 17.84 -4.78
C GLU A 81 -7.16 16.80 -4.64
N LEU A 82 -5.92 17.19 -4.93
CA LEU A 82 -4.75 16.33 -4.72
C LEU A 82 -4.57 15.97 -3.25
N MET A 83 -4.80 16.94 -2.38
CA MET A 83 -4.70 16.80 -0.94
C MET A 83 -5.78 15.88 -0.37
N LEU A 84 -7.00 15.95 -0.89
CA LEU A 84 -8.04 14.99 -0.58
C LEU A 84 -7.63 13.58 -1.00
N ILE A 85 -7.12 13.38 -2.22
CA ILE A 85 -6.63 12.07 -2.68
C ILE A 85 -5.51 11.56 -1.77
N PHE A 86 -4.56 12.43 -1.41
CA PHE A 86 -3.49 12.11 -0.47
C PHE A 86 -4.06 11.61 0.86
N ASP A 87 -5.00 12.35 1.45
CA ASP A 87 -5.59 12.04 2.75
C ASP A 87 -6.42 10.73 2.71
N LEU A 88 -7.13 10.47 1.62
CA LEU A 88 -7.88 9.22 1.43
C LEU A 88 -6.96 7.99 1.31
N ILE A 89 -5.86 8.10 0.56
CA ILE A 89 -4.88 7.01 0.42
C ILE A 89 -4.17 6.76 1.76
N GLN A 90 -3.83 7.82 2.50
CA GLN A 90 -3.27 7.70 3.84
C GLN A 90 -4.21 6.98 4.81
N ALA A 91 -5.49 7.37 4.79
CA ALA A 91 -6.52 6.72 5.58
C ALA A 91 -6.67 5.24 5.23
N TRP A 92 -6.68 4.91 3.93
CA TRP A 92 -6.73 3.54 3.44
C TRP A 92 -5.51 2.73 3.90
N GLY A 93 -4.31 3.32 3.94
CA GLY A 93 -3.11 2.69 4.48
C GLY A 93 -3.19 2.36 5.97
N GLY A 94 -4.16 2.95 6.69
CA GLY A 94 -4.55 2.60 8.04
C GLY A 94 -3.76 3.32 9.14
N LYS A 95 -3.96 2.87 10.39
CA LYS A 95 -3.50 3.55 11.61
C LYS A 95 -2.00 3.90 11.70
N THR A 96 -1.14 3.24 10.93
CA THR A 96 0.31 3.48 10.94
C THR A 96 0.73 4.68 10.10
N GLY A 97 -0.14 5.19 9.21
CA GLY A 97 0.09 6.38 8.37
C GLY A 97 -0.04 7.70 9.13
N ARG A 98 -0.28 7.63 10.44
CA ARG A 98 -0.63 8.75 11.30
C ARG A 98 0.44 9.84 11.41
N ASN A 99 1.72 9.55 11.12
CA ASN A 99 2.82 10.43 11.50
C ASN A 99 2.74 11.81 10.82
N ILE A 100 2.23 11.90 9.59
CA ILE A 100 2.01 13.19 8.95
C ILE A 100 0.89 14.03 9.61
N TYR A 101 0.06 13.42 10.48
CA TYR A 101 -1.06 14.09 11.18
C TYR A 101 -0.85 14.30 12.67
N VAL A 102 -0.08 13.44 13.36
CA VAL A 102 -0.03 13.42 14.85
C VAL A 102 1.35 13.38 15.50
N LYS A 103 2.47 13.14 14.79
CA LYS A 103 3.79 13.07 15.45
C LYS A 103 4.98 13.35 14.50
N PRO A 104 6.06 14.07 14.93
CA PRO A 104 6.26 14.78 16.21
C PRO A 104 6.83 16.22 16.09
N LYS A 105 6.83 16.90 17.25
CA LYS A 105 7.39 18.21 17.59
C LYS A 105 8.62 18.59 16.72
N GLY A 106 8.56 19.74 16.05
CA GLY A 106 9.64 20.27 15.22
C GLY A 106 9.69 19.74 13.77
N SER A 107 8.83 18.80 13.39
CA SER A 107 8.68 18.36 12.00
C SER A 107 7.39 18.89 11.34
N PRO A 108 7.40 19.23 10.04
CA PRO A 108 6.18 19.60 9.33
C PRO A 108 5.13 18.49 9.33
N THR A 109 3.86 18.87 9.44
CA THR A 109 2.69 18.01 9.38
C THR A 109 1.90 18.29 8.10
N ARG A 110 0.80 17.55 7.89
CA ARG A 110 -0.14 17.72 6.79
C ARG A 110 -0.57 19.17 6.56
N THR A 111 -0.76 19.93 7.65
CA THR A 111 -1.26 21.31 7.62
C THR A 111 -0.16 22.37 7.73
N SER A 112 1.03 22.02 8.25
CA SER A 112 2.14 22.98 8.39
C SER A 112 3.22 22.86 7.32
N TYR A 113 3.18 21.82 6.48
CA TYR A 113 4.12 21.67 5.37
C TYR A 113 3.64 22.44 4.14
N ALA A 114 4.02 23.71 4.01
CA ALA A 114 3.60 24.59 2.92
C ALA A 114 3.87 24.05 1.50
N LYS A 115 4.87 23.16 1.34
CA LYS A 115 5.24 22.57 0.05
C LYS A 115 4.54 21.24 -0.24
N LEU A 116 3.64 20.76 0.63
CA LEU A 116 3.09 19.40 0.53
C LEU A 116 2.38 19.16 -0.80
N ALA A 117 1.49 20.06 -1.22
CA ALA A 117 0.74 19.94 -2.47
C ALA A 117 1.67 19.95 -3.68
N ALA A 118 2.59 20.91 -3.76
CA ALA A 118 3.58 20.99 -4.84
C ALA A 118 4.49 19.75 -4.90
N THR A 119 5.01 19.29 -3.75
CA THR A 119 5.87 18.09 -3.68
C THR A 119 5.09 16.84 -4.10
N TYR A 120 3.86 16.68 -3.63
CA TYR A 120 3.01 15.54 -3.98
C TYR A 120 2.61 15.55 -5.46
N ARG A 121 2.25 16.72 -6.01
CA ARG A 121 2.00 16.91 -7.45
C ARG A 121 3.21 16.48 -8.26
N ASN A 122 4.39 16.99 -7.95
CA ASN A 122 5.62 16.63 -8.65
C ASN A 122 5.92 15.12 -8.57
N ALA A 123 5.69 14.50 -7.41
CA ALA A 123 5.89 13.07 -7.25
C ALA A 123 4.91 12.26 -8.12
N MET A 124 3.63 12.62 -8.12
CA MET A 124 2.60 11.91 -8.86
C MET A 124 2.64 12.23 -10.36
N SER A 125 3.14 13.39 -10.79
CA SER A 125 3.51 13.66 -12.20
C SER A 125 4.58 12.68 -12.69
N CYS A 126 5.63 12.43 -11.91
CA CYS A 126 6.61 11.39 -12.26
C CYS A 126 5.95 10.00 -12.37
N CYS A 127 5.05 9.67 -11.44
CA CYS A 127 4.32 8.40 -11.43
C CYS A 127 3.47 8.21 -12.70
N THR A 128 2.67 9.22 -13.08
CA THR A 128 1.81 9.16 -14.27
C THR A 128 2.63 9.17 -15.57
N ALA A 129 3.83 9.76 -15.56
CA ALA A 129 4.82 9.63 -16.64
C ALA A 129 5.61 8.31 -16.61
N GLY A 130 5.35 7.42 -15.65
CA GLY A 130 6.01 6.12 -15.51
C GLY A 130 7.44 6.15 -14.96
N ASP A 131 7.90 7.31 -14.49
CA ASP A 131 9.16 7.46 -13.75
C ASP A 131 8.92 7.22 -12.25
N PHE A 132 8.76 5.94 -11.90
CA PHE A 132 8.39 5.52 -10.55
C PHE A 132 9.52 5.71 -9.53
N GLN A 133 10.77 5.66 -9.99
CA GLN A 133 11.92 5.90 -9.12
C GLN A 133 11.93 7.36 -8.67
N SER A 134 11.78 8.30 -9.60
CA SER A 134 11.65 9.72 -9.26
C SER A 134 10.41 10.01 -8.43
N ALA A 135 9.29 9.33 -8.73
CA ALA A 135 8.07 9.44 -7.93
C ALA A 135 8.33 9.04 -6.48
N LEU A 136 8.98 7.89 -6.26
CA LEU A 136 9.32 7.37 -4.94
C LEU A 136 10.22 8.35 -4.18
N VAL A 137 11.32 8.80 -4.78
CA VAL A 137 12.24 9.77 -4.15
C VAL A 137 11.48 11.03 -3.70
N LYS A 138 10.67 11.61 -4.59
CA LYS A 138 9.94 12.86 -4.32
C LYS A 138 8.86 12.69 -3.25
N ILE A 139 8.08 11.61 -3.26
CA ILE A 139 7.07 11.43 -2.23
C ILE A 139 7.70 11.11 -0.86
N THR A 140 8.83 10.39 -0.83
CA THR A 140 9.56 10.12 0.42
C THR A 140 10.28 11.36 0.97
N SER A 141 10.45 12.42 0.18
CA SER A 141 10.94 13.70 0.68
C SER A 141 9.87 14.49 1.45
N ILE A 142 8.60 14.07 1.40
CA ILE A 142 7.57 14.62 2.27
C ILE A 142 7.86 14.14 3.70
N PRO A 143 8.01 15.04 4.68
CA PRO A 143 8.28 14.66 6.05
C PRO A 143 7.27 13.64 6.57
N ASN A 144 7.77 12.65 7.31
CA ASN A 144 6.97 11.59 7.95
C ASN A 144 6.31 10.58 6.99
N ILE A 145 6.70 10.56 5.72
CA ILE A 145 6.25 9.56 4.73
C ILE A 145 7.36 8.55 4.43
N GLY A 146 7.23 7.34 4.97
CA GLY A 146 8.13 6.24 4.66
C GLY A 146 7.77 5.54 3.34
N GLU A 147 8.71 4.77 2.79
CA GLU A 147 8.58 4.05 1.51
C GLU A 147 7.32 3.17 1.42
N SER A 148 6.92 2.51 2.51
CA SER A 148 5.72 1.67 2.53
C SER A 148 4.44 2.46 2.30
N PHE A 149 4.37 3.72 2.75
CA PHE A 149 3.23 4.59 2.47
C PHE A 149 3.36 5.26 1.11
N ALA A 150 4.56 5.73 0.77
CA ALA A 150 4.88 6.25 -0.55
C ALA A 150 4.43 5.31 -1.69
N THR A 151 4.74 4.03 -1.58
CA THR A 151 4.38 3.02 -2.59
C THR A 151 2.87 2.70 -2.63
N LYS A 152 2.10 3.01 -1.58
CA LYS A 152 0.62 2.96 -1.65
C LYS A 152 0.07 4.07 -2.54
N HIS A 153 0.60 5.29 -2.44
CA HIS A 153 0.22 6.38 -3.36
C HIS A 153 0.62 6.05 -4.80
N ILE A 154 1.84 5.55 -5.01
CA ILE A 154 2.29 5.11 -6.33
C ILE A 154 1.39 3.99 -6.87
N PHE A 155 1.02 3.00 -6.04
CA PHE A 155 0.07 1.94 -6.44
C PHE A 155 -1.22 2.55 -6.98
N PHE A 156 -1.93 3.39 -6.21
CA PHE A 156 -3.21 3.97 -6.63
C PHE A 156 -3.12 4.81 -7.90
N TRP A 157 -2.10 5.67 -8.02
CA TRP A 157 -1.91 6.49 -9.21
C TRP A 157 -1.46 5.68 -10.43
N SER A 158 -0.67 4.62 -10.23
CA SER A 158 -0.28 3.72 -11.31
C SER A 158 -1.43 2.80 -11.76
N GLU A 159 -2.34 2.44 -10.87
CA GLU A 159 -3.52 1.60 -11.13
C GLU A 159 -4.62 2.38 -11.85
N PHE A 160 -5.01 3.53 -11.27
CA PHE A 160 -6.18 4.27 -11.73
C PHE A 160 -5.85 5.45 -12.65
N GLY A 161 -4.58 5.87 -12.70
CA GLY A 161 -4.11 6.89 -13.62
C GLY A 161 -3.99 6.41 -15.07
N PRO A 162 -3.51 7.27 -15.99
CA PRO A 162 -3.57 7.02 -17.43
C PRO A 162 -2.84 5.76 -17.92
N ARG A 163 -1.76 5.36 -17.24
CA ARG A 163 -0.92 4.22 -17.65
C ARG A 163 -1.43 2.84 -17.21
N ARG A 164 -2.27 2.78 -16.16
CA ARG A 164 -2.89 1.54 -15.64
C ARG A 164 -1.94 0.34 -15.51
N LYS A 165 -0.81 0.51 -14.81
CA LYS A 165 0.24 -0.51 -14.64
C LYS A 165 0.11 -1.35 -13.35
N ALA A 166 -0.60 -0.89 -12.32
CA ALA A 166 -0.79 -1.63 -11.07
C ALA A 166 0.53 -1.99 -10.34
N LEU A 167 1.34 -1.01 -9.94
CA LEU A 167 2.61 -1.29 -9.27
C LEU A 167 2.42 -1.87 -7.86
N PRO A 168 3.23 -2.86 -7.45
CA PRO A 168 3.06 -3.47 -6.15
C PRO A 168 3.47 -2.52 -5.01
N ILE A 169 2.81 -2.69 -3.86
CA ILE A 169 3.09 -1.94 -2.63
C ILE A 169 4.30 -2.55 -1.92
N TYR A 170 5.22 -1.71 -1.46
CA TYR A 170 6.43 -2.15 -0.78
C TYR A 170 6.20 -2.27 0.73
N ASP A 171 5.47 -3.32 1.12
CA ASP A 171 5.07 -3.56 2.51
C ASP A 171 6.06 -4.46 3.28
N THR A 172 6.31 -4.12 4.55
CA THR A 172 7.21 -4.87 5.43
C THR A 172 6.79 -6.33 5.58
N ARG A 173 5.49 -6.63 5.53
CA ARG A 173 4.97 -7.99 5.60
C ARG A 173 5.45 -8.84 4.44
N ILE A 174 5.34 -8.31 3.22
CA ILE A 174 5.76 -9.03 2.01
C ILE A 174 7.28 -9.18 1.98
N LYS A 175 8.01 -8.14 2.39
CA LYS A 175 9.46 -8.24 2.53
C LYS A 175 9.89 -9.36 3.48
N THR A 176 9.27 -9.39 4.66
CA THR A 176 9.57 -10.42 5.65
C THR A 176 9.25 -11.81 5.10
N LEU A 177 8.13 -11.96 4.41
CA LEU A 177 7.70 -13.21 3.80
C LEU A 177 8.66 -13.71 2.71
N LEU A 178 9.08 -12.83 1.80
CA LEU A 178 9.88 -13.22 0.62
C LEU A 178 11.37 -13.36 0.92
N PHE A 179 11.91 -12.56 1.84
CA PHE A 179 13.35 -12.49 2.11
C PHE A 179 13.74 -13.05 3.49
N PHE A 180 12.79 -13.54 4.28
CA PHE A 180 12.96 -14.04 5.65
C PHE A 180 13.57 -13.04 6.66
N LYS A 181 13.96 -11.83 6.25
CA LYS A 181 14.43 -10.74 7.10
C LYS A 181 13.81 -9.42 6.63
N ALA A 182 13.25 -8.65 7.56
CA ALA A 182 12.67 -7.35 7.26
C ALA A 182 13.70 -6.30 6.78
N THR A 183 14.97 -6.47 7.15
CA THR A 183 16.09 -5.53 6.90
C THR A 183 16.95 -5.89 5.69
N SER A 184 16.88 -7.12 5.17
CA SER A 184 17.60 -7.52 3.94
C SER A 184 16.87 -7.07 2.67
N ALA A 185 16.12 -5.98 2.79
CA ALA A 185 15.15 -5.55 1.81
C ALA A 185 15.86 -5.16 0.51
N SER A 186 15.55 -5.86 -0.57
CA SER A 186 15.96 -5.44 -1.91
C SER A 186 15.37 -4.05 -2.16
N ASP A 187 16.10 -3.13 -2.79
CA ASP A 187 15.53 -1.83 -3.18
C ASP A 187 14.22 -2.00 -3.97
N TYR A 188 13.40 -0.94 -4.04
CA TYR A 188 12.06 -1.03 -4.62
C TYR A 188 12.06 -1.59 -6.06
N ASN A 189 13.08 -1.29 -6.88
CA ASN A 189 13.14 -1.80 -8.25
C ASN A 189 13.38 -3.31 -8.26
N SER A 190 14.32 -3.79 -7.45
CA SER A 190 14.56 -5.23 -7.27
C SER A 190 13.30 -5.95 -6.75
N TYR A 191 12.55 -5.33 -5.83
CA TYR A 191 11.27 -5.86 -5.35
C TYR A 191 10.22 -5.97 -6.46
N VAL A 192 10.07 -4.92 -7.27
CA VAL A 192 9.15 -4.88 -8.42
C VAL A 192 9.54 -5.93 -9.47
N GLU A 193 10.82 -6.07 -9.78
CA GLU A 193 11.33 -7.09 -10.73
C GLU A 193 11.01 -8.51 -10.25
N VAL A 194 11.26 -8.79 -8.97
CA VAL A 194 10.94 -10.08 -8.34
C VAL A 194 9.45 -10.39 -8.44
N LEU A 195 8.57 -9.42 -8.13
CA LEU A 195 7.12 -9.62 -8.25
C LEU A 195 6.65 -9.75 -9.69
N ASN A 196 7.22 -8.99 -10.64
CA ASN A 196 6.87 -9.09 -12.06
C ASN A 196 7.20 -10.47 -12.64
N ARG A 197 8.34 -11.06 -12.26
CA ARG A 197 8.67 -12.44 -12.66
C ARG A 197 7.61 -13.42 -12.17
N LYS A 198 7.24 -13.33 -10.89
CA LYS A 198 6.19 -14.20 -10.34
C LYS A 198 4.82 -13.96 -10.98
N ALA A 199 4.50 -12.70 -11.26
CA ALA A 199 3.26 -12.30 -11.92
C ALA A 199 3.17 -12.90 -13.34
N ASN A 200 4.26 -12.88 -14.10
CA ASN A 200 4.34 -13.51 -15.43
C ASN A 200 4.15 -15.03 -15.35
N GLU A 201 4.77 -15.72 -14.38
CA GLU A 201 4.58 -17.17 -14.16
C GLU A 201 3.12 -17.52 -13.89
N LEU A 202 2.40 -16.66 -13.16
CA LEU A 202 1.02 -16.88 -12.73
C LEU A 202 -0.02 -16.30 -13.71
N SER A 203 0.41 -15.60 -14.77
CA SER A 203 -0.48 -14.81 -15.63
C SER A 203 -1.38 -13.84 -14.84
N MET A 204 -0.80 -13.19 -13.83
CA MET A 204 -1.45 -12.18 -12.97
C MET A 204 -0.74 -10.84 -13.08
N THR A 205 -1.34 -9.77 -12.56
CA THR A 205 -0.61 -8.50 -12.37
C THR A 205 0.24 -8.57 -11.10
N SER A 206 1.34 -7.80 -11.05
CA SER A 206 2.18 -7.68 -9.85
C SER A 206 1.40 -7.21 -8.62
N ALA A 207 0.40 -6.35 -8.80
CA ALA A 207 -0.48 -5.92 -7.72
C ALA A 207 -1.35 -7.07 -7.17
N LEU A 208 -1.88 -7.95 -8.03
CA LEU A 208 -2.66 -9.11 -7.57
C LEU A 208 -1.78 -10.13 -6.83
N VAL A 209 -0.55 -10.35 -7.30
CA VAL A 209 0.44 -11.18 -6.58
C VAL A 209 0.74 -10.57 -5.21
N GLU A 210 1.01 -9.27 -5.13
CA GLU A 210 1.25 -8.59 -3.84
C GLU A 210 0.05 -8.71 -2.90
N ARG A 211 -1.18 -8.50 -3.39
CA ARG A 211 -2.41 -8.63 -2.60
C ARG A 211 -2.58 -10.04 -2.03
N ALA A 212 -2.27 -11.06 -2.83
CA ALA A 212 -2.31 -12.46 -2.40
C ALA A 212 -1.32 -12.73 -1.27
N LEU A 213 -0.06 -12.34 -1.47
CA LEU A 213 0.98 -12.48 -0.44
C LEU A 213 0.62 -11.71 0.84
N PHE A 214 -0.01 -10.54 0.71
CA PHE A 214 -0.45 -9.74 1.85
C PHE A 214 -1.54 -10.45 2.64
N ALA A 215 -2.58 -10.95 1.96
CA ALA A 215 -3.71 -11.61 2.59
C ALA A 215 -3.29 -12.93 3.27
N PHE A 216 -2.52 -13.76 2.57
CA PHE A 216 -1.93 -14.98 3.12
C PHE A 216 -1.12 -14.68 4.39
N SER A 217 -0.19 -13.72 4.29
CA SER A 217 0.65 -13.38 5.45
C SER A 217 -0.15 -12.73 6.58
N GLN A 218 -1.16 -11.92 6.26
CA GLN A 218 -2.04 -11.33 7.26
C GLN A 218 -2.87 -12.39 7.98
N ASN A 219 -3.32 -13.45 7.32
CA ASN A 219 -4.05 -14.54 7.96
C ASN A 219 -3.14 -15.29 8.96
N TYR A 220 -1.94 -15.66 8.53
CA TYR A 220 -1.08 -16.57 9.30
C TYR A 220 -0.10 -15.92 10.27
N PHE A 221 0.38 -14.71 9.99
CA PHE A 221 1.54 -14.15 10.71
C PHE A 221 1.29 -12.73 11.27
N PRO A 222 1.83 -12.40 12.45
CA PRO A 222 1.93 -11.01 12.90
C PRO A 222 2.82 -10.17 11.96
N ASN A 223 2.63 -8.85 11.95
CA ASN A 223 3.42 -7.97 11.09
C ASN A 223 4.92 -8.05 11.39
N GLY A 224 5.74 -8.29 10.37
CA GLY A 224 7.21 -8.34 10.49
C GLY A 224 7.74 -9.57 11.22
N LYS A 225 6.92 -10.60 11.42
CA LYS A 225 7.30 -11.88 12.04
C LYS A 225 6.75 -13.03 11.22
N LEU A 226 7.36 -14.21 11.30
CA LEU A 226 6.91 -15.43 10.61
C LEU A 226 6.58 -16.56 11.60
N PHE A 227 6.14 -16.19 12.81
CA PHE A 227 5.54 -17.13 13.76
C PHE A 227 4.04 -17.19 13.55
N LEU A 228 3.48 -18.40 13.54
CA LEU A 228 2.04 -18.56 13.35
C LEU A 228 1.25 -17.85 14.47
N LYS A 229 0.14 -17.24 14.09
CA LYS A 229 -0.83 -16.71 15.05
C LYS A 229 -1.52 -17.83 15.80
N ILE A 230 -1.95 -17.53 17.03
CA ILE A 230 -2.75 -18.44 17.85
C ILE A 230 -4.13 -18.69 17.22
N SER A 231 -4.72 -17.66 16.63
CA SER A 231 -6.02 -17.74 15.95
C SER A 231 -5.82 -17.55 14.45
N ILE A 232 -6.16 -18.59 13.69
CA ILE A 232 -6.16 -18.64 12.23
C ILE A 232 -7.62 -18.69 11.79
N SER A 233 -8.04 -17.75 10.94
CA SER A 233 -9.43 -17.63 10.47
C SER A 233 -9.75 -18.45 9.23
N ASP A 234 -8.72 -18.84 8.49
CA ASP A 234 -8.82 -19.54 7.21
C ASP A 234 -7.63 -20.51 7.11
N GLU A 235 -7.89 -21.80 6.87
CA GLU A 235 -6.87 -22.84 6.86
C GLU A 235 -6.30 -23.15 5.46
N MET A 236 -6.73 -22.43 4.41
CA MET A 236 -6.17 -22.58 3.06
C MET A 236 -4.64 -22.45 3.08
N ASP A 237 -3.89 -23.37 2.49
CA ASP A 237 -2.42 -23.34 2.46
C ASP A 237 -1.71 -23.29 3.84
N ILE A 238 -2.33 -23.78 4.93
CA ILE A 238 -1.72 -23.79 6.28
C ILE A 238 -0.39 -24.56 6.33
N GLU A 239 -0.24 -25.62 5.55
CA GLU A 239 1.01 -26.39 5.49
C GLU A 239 2.18 -25.57 4.94
N GLU A 240 1.91 -24.70 3.97
CA GLU A 240 2.91 -23.76 3.45
C GLU A 240 3.28 -22.72 4.51
N ALA A 241 2.30 -22.25 5.30
CA ALA A 241 2.56 -21.34 6.42
C ALA A 241 3.43 -22.01 7.51
N ARG A 242 3.17 -23.27 7.85
CA ARG A 242 3.98 -24.08 8.78
C ARG A 242 5.39 -24.29 8.25
N LEU A 243 5.55 -24.54 6.95
CA LEU A 243 6.87 -24.66 6.32
C LEU A 243 7.66 -23.35 6.42
N ILE A 244 7.03 -22.21 6.11
CA ILE A 244 7.64 -20.88 6.23
C ILE A 244 8.10 -20.60 7.66
N GLU A 245 7.27 -20.90 8.66
CA GLU A 245 7.67 -20.74 10.06
C GLU A 245 8.92 -21.56 10.39
N ARG A 246 8.95 -22.85 10.01
CA ARG A 246 10.11 -23.72 10.24
C ARG A 246 11.38 -23.17 9.59
N LEU A 247 11.31 -22.77 8.32
CA LEU A 247 12.44 -22.21 7.57
C LEU A 247 12.95 -20.90 8.18
N SER A 248 12.05 -20.05 8.68
CA SER A 248 12.41 -18.77 9.29
C SER A 248 13.23 -18.89 10.59
N ARG A 249 13.20 -20.06 11.25
CA ARG A 249 13.94 -20.31 12.49
C ARG A 249 15.40 -20.71 12.24
N VAL A 250 15.74 -21.09 11.00
CA VAL A 250 17.05 -21.61 10.61
C VAL A 250 17.88 -20.59 9.82
N THR A 251 17.35 -19.38 9.59
CA THR A 251 17.92 -18.33 8.72
C THR A 251 18.22 -17.05 9.50
#